data_AF-G3ALC3-F1
#
_entry.id   AF-G3ALC3-F1
#
_cell.length_a   1.000
_cell.length_b   1.000
_cell.length_c   1.000
_cell.angle_alpha   90.00
_cell.angle_beta   90.00
_cell.angle_gamma   90.00
#
_symmetry.space_group_name_H-M   'P 1'
#
loop_
_entity.id
_entity.type
_entity.pdbx_description
1 polymer ?
#
loop_
_entity_poly.entity_id
_entity_poly.type
_entity_poly.pdbx_seq_one_letter_code
_entity_poly.pdbx_strand_id
1 'polypeptide(L)'
;MKYCEICGSELKSTIPDALQRKLSTTIKTPPTKKSDLNPLGLELENDESYSTPQQPYIKISFRKGGSSKFYRHVTTIIDEIKWDRLKSAGGVNQSGVKLKSTKLAPASSTGGGIHALEMLDEQQRRQNEIILSSSLNDLEQLMFKYQDLIKLSGSFNQFIKPNEHNKRVPTSSQAIPSLNLKHSSPQELSRHISEYLINYELTTTSSMITSQDLFANYNRFLINTQGFGCDLIKAADFNKSLELFAQLNLPVTMRKYEKSGLLVIAKTKLLQESYGKYIVNFIKDQEHEYKLNKCRHDMMQGVIVLEHESCFRGVTVGEISSTLNWSNNVTIEEVEICVNEGIIVVDQNISGTFYHINKFEWNNKDWDDSQEMTQIHELIVQEQKSISSELRSEYERVHGEEQLVDLMPSFAIDVDFEEEESELEEVAPGNSQSQSLNDLAGLRF
;
A
#
# COMPACT_ATOMS: atom_id res chain seq x y z
N MET A 1 -3.60 4.55 -87.11
CA MET A 1 -4.77 4.14 -86.31
C MET A 1 -5.71 5.34 -86.17
N LYS A 2 -6.92 5.27 -86.74
CA LYS A 2 -7.90 6.38 -86.72
C LYS A 2 -8.76 6.42 -85.45
N TYR A 3 -8.73 5.35 -84.64
CA TYR A 3 -9.58 5.17 -83.47
C TYR A 3 -8.74 4.74 -82.26
N CYS A 4 -9.17 5.09 -81.06
CA CYS A 4 -8.54 4.68 -79.81
C CYS A 4 -8.79 3.19 -79.53
N GLU A 5 -7.75 2.41 -79.23
CA GLU A 5 -7.86 0.95 -78.99
C GLU A 5 -8.48 0.58 -77.64
N ILE A 6 -8.72 1.54 -76.75
CA ILE A 6 -9.30 1.31 -75.41
C ILE A 6 -10.77 1.75 -75.33
N CYS A 7 -11.20 2.72 -76.14
CA CYS A 7 -12.55 3.28 -76.06
C CYS A 7 -13.24 3.51 -77.41
N GLY A 8 -12.60 3.15 -78.52
CA GLY A 8 -13.19 3.21 -79.86
C GLY A 8 -13.45 4.63 -80.40
N SER A 9 -13.17 5.69 -79.65
CA SER A 9 -13.43 7.07 -80.07
C SER A 9 -12.50 7.50 -81.22
N GLU A 10 -13.05 8.27 -82.19
CA GLU A 10 -12.29 8.77 -83.34
C GLU A 10 -11.21 9.76 -82.88
N LEU A 11 -9.99 9.58 -83.39
CA LEU A 11 -8.85 10.42 -83.07
C LEU A 11 -8.60 11.39 -84.22
N LYS A 12 -8.52 12.70 -83.91
CA LYS A 12 -8.11 13.71 -84.90
C LYS A 12 -6.68 13.40 -85.35
N SER A 13 -6.52 12.97 -86.61
CA SER A 13 -5.21 12.69 -87.21
C SER A 13 -4.55 13.99 -87.69
N THR A 14 -3.26 14.16 -87.42
CA THR A 14 -2.40 15.27 -87.89
C THR A 14 -1.98 15.09 -89.36
N ILE A 15 -2.91 14.70 -90.24
CA ILE A 15 -2.66 14.53 -91.68
C ILE A 15 -3.33 15.70 -92.41
N PRO A 16 -2.66 16.40 -93.34
CA PRO A 16 -3.24 17.54 -94.05
C PRO A 16 -4.54 17.19 -94.80
N ASP A 17 -5.55 18.07 -94.70
CA ASP A 17 -6.91 17.90 -95.23
C ASP A 17 -7.00 17.52 -96.72
N ALA A 18 -5.95 17.81 -97.50
CA ALA A 18 -5.88 17.50 -98.93
C ALA A 18 -5.83 15.98 -99.22
N LEU A 19 -5.28 15.18 -98.30
CA LEU A 19 -5.19 13.72 -98.46
C LEU A 19 -6.41 12.98 -97.92
N GLN A 20 -7.18 13.60 -97.01
CA GLN A 20 -8.40 13.00 -96.47
C GLN A 20 -9.53 12.92 -97.52
N ARG A 21 -9.61 13.91 -98.43
CA ARG A 21 -10.64 13.94 -99.49
C ARG A 21 -10.44 12.91 -100.60
N LYS A 22 -9.23 12.37 -100.77
CA LYS A 22 -8.95 11.35 -101.80
C LYS A 22 -9.23 9.92 -101.34
N LEU A 23 -9.42 9.71 -100.03
CA LEU A 23 -9.73 8.41 -99.43
C LEU A 23 -11.23 8.21 -99.18
N SER A 24 -12.06 9.25 -99.30
CA SER A 24 -13.49 9.24 -98.97
C SER A 24 -14.43 8.98 -100.17
N THR A 25 -13.92 8.65 -101.35
CA THR A 25 -14.71 8.52 -102.59
C THR A 25 -15.31 7.15 -102.88
N THR A 26 -15.37 6.24 -101.92
CA THR A 26 -16.06 4.95 -102.15
C THR A 26 -16.98 4.62 -100.98
N ILE A 27 -18.25 4.37 -101.33
CA ILE A 27 -19.40 3.97 -100.50
C ILE A 27 -20.34 5.13 -100.10
N LYS A 28 -21.40 5.29 -100.91
CA LYS A 28 -22.62 6.04 -100.62
C LYS A 28 -23.61 5.12 -99.89
N THR A 29 -24.14 5.52 -98.72
CA THR A 29 -25.52 5.25 -98.21
C THR A 29 -25.79 6.02 -96.90
N PRO A 30 -27.06 6.26 -96.48
CA PRO A 30 -27.57 7.54 -95.94
C PRO A 30 -27.60 7.63 -94.39
N PRO A 31 -28.01 8.77 -93.78
CA PRO A 31 -27.67 9.10 -92.40
C PRO A 31 -28.65 8.48 -91.41
N THR A 32 -28.13 7.73 -90.45
CA THR A 32 -28.90 7.32 -89.25
C THR A 32 -28.13 7.73 -88.00
N LYS A 33 -28.75 8.64 -87.25
CA LYS A 33 -28.33 9.03 -85.89
C LYS A 33 -28.49 7.81 -84.98
N LYS A 34 -27.45 7.48 -84.20
CA LYS A 34 -27.43 6.79 -82.89
C LYS A 34 -25.96 6.68 -82.46
N SER A 35 -25.49 7.56 -81.58
CA SER A 35 -25.33 7.30 -80.14
C SER A 35 -24.52 6.02 -79.86
N ASP A 36 -23.28 6.24 -79.41
CA ASP A 36 -22.58 5.42 -78.42
C ASP A 36 -22.49 3.92 -78.66
N LEU A 37 -21.89 3.45 -79.77
CA LEU A 37 -21.37 2.09 -79.81
C LEU A 37 -20.03 2.02 -80.55
N ASN A 38 -19.08 1.39 -79.85
CA ASN A 38 -17.72 1.03 -80.24
C ASN A 38 -17.68 0.38 -81.65
N PRO A 39 -17.14 1.04 -82.69
CA PRO A 39 -17.14 0.51 -84.06
C PRO A 39 -16.18 -0.67 -84.28
N LEU A 40 -15.42 -1.08 -83.26
CA LEU A 40 -14.41 -2.13 -83.34
C LEU A 40 -14.77 -3.43 -82.60
N GLY A 41 -15.96 -3.51 -81.98
CA GLY A 41 -16.45 -4.77 -81.40
C GLY A 41 -15.46 -5.43 -80.43
N LEU A 42 -14.74 -4.65 -79.62
CA LEU A 42 -13.83 -5.16 -78.61
C LEU A 42 -14.61 -5.45 -77.32
N GLU A 43 -14.77 -6.72 -77.00
CA GLU A 43 -15.28 -7.19 -75.70
C GLU A 43 -14.14 -7.11 -74.67
N LEU A 44 -14.39 -6.43 -73.54
CA LEU A 44 -13.47 -6.39 -72.40
C LEU A 44 -13.78 -7.58 -71.47
N GLU A 45 -12.74 -8.22 -70.93
CA GLU A 45 -12.85 -9.48 -70.16
C GLU A 45 -13.62 -9.40 -68.83
N ASN A 46 -14.10 -8.22 -68.40
CA ASN A 46 -14.91 -8.08 -67.18
C ASN A 46 -16.08 -7.11 -67.39
N ASP A 47 -17.28 -7.53 -66.99
CA ASP A 47 -18.47 -6.67 -66.84
C ASP A 47 -18.25 -5.69 -65.67
N GLU A 48 -17.66 -4.55 -65.98
CA GLU A 48 -17.28 -3.50 -65.07
C GLU A 48 -18.51 -2.75 -64.50
N SER A 49 -19.11 -3.25 -63.43
CA SER A 49 -20.10 -2.52 -62.62
C SER A 49 -19.45 -1.44 -61.74
N TYR A 50 -18.89 -0.38 -62.34
CA TYR A 50 -18.31 0.77 -61.61
C TYR A 50 -19.27 1.96 -61.44
N SER A 51 -20.58 1.74 -61.63
CA SER A 51 -21.59 2.78 -61.48
C SER A 51 -22.33 2.65 -60.15
N THR A 52 -21.71 3.08 -59.05
CA THR A 52 -22.52 3.64 -57.95
C THR A 52 -22.92 5.06 -58.35
N PRO A 53 -24.22 5.43 -58.38
CA PRO A 53 -24.73 6.66 -58.99
C PRO A 53 -24.36 7.98 -58.28
N GLN A 54 -23.36 7.99 -57.39
CA GLN A 54 -23.04 9.14 -56.53
C GLN A 54 -21.63 9.72 -56.68
N GLN A 55 -20.76 9.18 -57.54
CA GLN A 55 -19.43 9.78 -57.74
C GLN A 55 -19.03 9.85 -59.22
N PRO A 56 -18.82 11.06 -59.78
CA PRO A 56 -18.32 11.20 -61.14
C PRO A 56 -16.86 10.71 -61.20
N TYR A 57 -16.55 9.81 -62.15
CA TYR A 57 -15.19 9.33 -62.39
C TYR A 57 -14.67 9.82 -63.75
N ILE A 58 -13.36 9.94 -63.88
CA ILE A 58 -12.68 10.38 -65.10
C ILE A 58 -11.65 9.31 -65.47
N LYS A 59 -11.74 8.75 -66.68
CA LYS A 59 -10.80 7.75 -67.20
C LYS A 59 -9.70 8.43 -68.02
N ILE A 60 -8.43 8.14 -67.70
CA ILE A 60 -7.25 8.74 -68.35
C ILE A 60 -6.40 7.63 -68.95
N SER A 61 -6.10 7.72 -70.25
CA SER A 61 -5.29 6.73 -70.98
C SER A 61 -3.98 7.34 -71.50
N PHE A 62 -2.86 6.63 -71.35
CA PHE A 62 -1.51 7.10 -71.73
C PHE A 62 -0.99 6.34 -72.96
N ARG A 63 -0.48 7.06 -73.98
CA ARG A 63 -0.03 6.46 -75.25
C ARG A 63 1.44 6.01 -75.29
N LYS A 64 2.30 6.54 -74.42
CA LYS A 64 3.76 6.31 -74.46
C LYS A 64 4.29 5.74 -73.13
N GLY A 65 3.45 5.03 -72.38
CA GLY A 65 3.73 4.69 -70.99
C GLY A 65 3.73 5.93 -70.09
N GLY A 66 3.99 5.75 -68.80
CA GLY A 66 3.97 6.83 -67.79
C GLY A 66 2.78 6.79 -66.82
N SER A 67 1.84 5.84 -67.00
CA SER A 67 0.71 5.63 -66.08
C SER A 67 1.16 5.42 -64.63
N SER A 68 2.20 4.62 -64.40
CA SER A 68 2.73 4.35 -63.05
C SER A 68 3.35 5.60 -62.40
N LYS A 69 4.08 6.42 -63.17
CA LYS A 69 4.66 7.68 -62.65
C LYS A 69 3.57 8.69 -62.33
N PHE A 70 2.59 8.83 -63.22
CA PHE A 70 1.42 9.69 -63.01
C PHE A 70 0.61 9.24 -61.80
N TYR A 71 0.28 7.95 -61.70
CA TYR A 71 -0.43 7.38 -60.56
C TYR A 71 0.31 7.66 -59.26
N ARG A 72 1.62 7.36 -59.19
CA ARG A 72 2.43 7.65 -58.00
C ARG A 72 2.39 9.12 -57.61
N HIS A 73 2.52 10.03 -58.59
CA HIS A 73 2.52 11.46 -58.30
C HIS A 73 1.14 11.99 -57.88
N VAL A 74 0.08 11.47 -58.50
CA VAL A 74 -1.30 11.81 -58.13
C VAL A 74 -1.62 11.28 -56.74
N THR A 75 -1.22 10.05 -56.40
CA THR A 75 -1.40 9.50 -55.06
C THR A 75 -0.65 10.33 -54.02
N THR A 76 0.61 10.71 -54.28
CA THR A 76 1.36 11.57 -53.34
C THR A 76 0.68 12.92 -53.13
N ILE A 77 0.18 13.57 -54.20
CA ILE A 77 -0.50 14.86 -54.10
C ILE A 77 -1.85 14.71 -53.38
N ILE A 78 -2.61 13.65 -53.65
CA ILE A 78 -3.88 13.37 -52.96
C ILE A 78 -3.62 13.18 -51.47
N ASP A 79 -2.56 12.47 -51.10
CA ASP A 79 -2.21 12.25 -49.71
C ASP A 79 -1.77 13.56 -49.03
N GLU A 80 -0.98 14.40 -49.70
CA GLU A 80 -0.64 15.75 -49.22
C GLU A 80 -1.90 16.61 -48.99
N ILE A 81 -2.84 16.63 -49.94
CA ILE A 81 -4.11 17.35 -49.82
C ILE A 81 -4.96 16.81 -48.67
N LYS A 82 -5.01 15.48 -48.48
CA LYS A 82 -5.71 14.87 -47.34
C LYS A 82 -5.06 15.27 -46.01
N TRP A 83 -3.73 15.26 -45.95
CA TRP A 83 -2.97 15.69 -44.77
C TRP A 83 -3.18 17.17 -44.44
N ASP A 84 -3.22 18.05 -45.44
CA ASP A 84 -3.50 19.48 -45.25
C ASP A 84 -4.97 19.73 -44.86
N ARG A 85 -5.91 18.97 -45.41
CA ARG A 85 -7.31 19.01 -44.99
C ARG A 85 -7.47 18.56 -43.53
N LEU A 86 -6.76 17.52 -43.11
CA LEU A 86 -6.77 17.05 -41.72
C LEU A 86 -6.12 18.04 -40.75
N LYS A 87 -5.03 18.69 -41.16
CA LYS A 87 -4.39 19.77 -40.40
C LYS A 87 -5.32 20.97 -40.24
N SER A 88 -5.94 21.44 -41.32
CA SER A 88 -6.88 22.58 -41.27
C SER A 88 -8.19 22.27 -40.55
N ALA A 89 -8.65 21.00 -40.57
CA ALA A 89 -9.81 20.54 -39.81
C ALA A 89 -9.51 20.32 -38.30
N GLY A 90 -8.29 20.59 -37.83
CA GLY A 90 -7.92 20.45 -36.42
C GLY A 90 -7.74 19.00 -35.94
N GLY A 91 -7.59 18.05 -36.86
CA GLY A 91 -7.45 16.62 -36.54
C GLY A 91 -6.03 16.20 -36.11
N VAL A 92 -5.04 17.07 -36.24
CA VAL A 92 -3.65 16.80 -35.88
C VAL A 92 -3.16 17.84 -34.88
N ASN A 93 -3.21 17.49 -33.60
CA ASN A 93 -2.71 18.32 -32.51
C ASN A 93 -1.17 18.14 -32.42
N GLN A 94 -0.39 19.20 -32.70
CA GLN A 94 1.06 19.22 -32.40
C GLN A 94 1.35 19.45 -30.91
N SER A 95 0.34 19.79 -30.12
CA SER A 95 0.40 19.95 -28.67
C SER A 95 -0.79 19.22 -28.08
N GLY A 96 -0.52 18.18 -27.29
CA GLY A 96 -1.52 17.25 -26.73
C GLY A 96 -2.46 17.90 -25.72
N VAL A 97 -3.34 18.79 -26.18
CA VAL A 97 -4.55 19.17 -25.49
C VAL A 97 -5.67 18.42 -26.20
N LYS A 98 -6.36 17.53 -25.48
CA LYS A 98 -7.65 16.99 -25.94
C LYS A 98 -8.54 18.20 -26.20
N LEU A 99 -8.68 18.62 -27.46
CA LEU A 99 -9.88 19.33 -27.86
C LEU A 99 -11.00 18.39 -27.46
N LYS A 100 -11.87 18.84 -26.55
CA LYS A 100 -13.13 18.18 -26.28
C LYS A 100 -13.66 17.82 -27.66
N SER A 101 -13.81 16.52 -27.92
CA SER A 101 -14.57 16.01 -29.05
C SER A 101 -15.69 17.01 -29.21
N THR A 102 -15.69 17.79 -30.30
CA THR A 102 -16.86 18.52 -30.70
C THR A 102 -17.86 17.40 -30.84
N LYS A 103 -18.62 17.16 -29.76
CA LYS A 103 -19.85 16.42 -29.83
C LYS A 103 -20.51 17.16 -30.96
N LEU A 104 -20.57 16.53 -32.13
CA LEU A 104 -21.60 16.82 -33.09
C LEU A 104 -22.83 16.83 -32.20
N ALA A 105 -23.26 18.03 -31.83
CA ALA A 105 -24.48 18.21 -31.09
C ALA A 105 -25.47 17.39 -31.91
N PRO A 106 -26.18 16.42 -31.30
CA PRO A 106 -27.12 15.61 -32.05
C PRO A 106 -27.98 16.65 -32.78
N ALA A 107 -27.95 16.60 -34.12
CA ALA A 107 -28.66 17.55 -34.95
C ALA A 107 -30.03 17.68 -34.32
N SER A 108 -30.36 18.87 -33.83
CA SER A 108 -31.57 19.10 -33.05
C SER A 108 -32.71 18.47 -33.84
N SER A 109 -33.24 17.36 -33.32
CA SER A 109 -34.27 16.59 -33.98
C SER A 109 -35.54 17.43 -33.92
N THR A 110 -35.68 18.32 -34.89
CA THR A 110 -36.92 19.03 -35.18
C THR A 110 -37.88 18.00 -35.78
N GLY A 111 -38.38 17.11 -34.93
CA GLY A 111 -39.21 15.97 -35.32
C GLY A 111 -39.71 15.29 -34.05
N GLY A 112 -40.78 15.84 -33.46
CA GLY A 112 -41.45 15.24 -32.32
C GLY A 112 -42.26 14.01 -32.75
N GLY A 113 -42.03 12.88 -32.09
CA GLY A 113 -42.78 11.63 -32.28
C GLY A 113 -42.02 10.39 -31.80
N ILE A 114 -42.74 9.33 -31.41
CA ILE A 114 -42.18 8.04 -30.96
C ILE A 114 -41.17 7.42 -31.95
N HIS A 115 -41.35 7.66 -33.26
CA HIS A 115 -40.45 7.18 -34.31
C HIS A 115 -39.08 7.89 -34.29
N ALA A 116 -39.01 9.15 -33.85
CA ALA A 116 -37.74 9.86 -33.72
C ALA A 116 -36.95 9.35 -32.49
N LEU A 117 -37.65 8.95 -31.43
CA LEU A 117 -37.04 8.31 -30.25
C LEU A 117 -36.56 6.89 -30.58
N GLU A 118 -37.33 6.11 -31.35
CA GLU A 118 -36.93 4.77 -31.80
C GLU A 118 -35.68 4.82 -32.69
N MET A 119 -35.61 5.75 -33.64
CA MET A 119 -34.43 5.95 -34.49
C MET A 119 -33.20 6.37 -33.68
N LEU A 120 -33.38 7.19 -32.64
CA LEU A 120 -32.28 7.62 -31.76
C LEU A 120 -31.78 6.46 -30.89
N ASP A 121 -32.69 5.63 -30.34
CA ASP A 121 -32.32 4.42 -29.59
C ASP A 121 -31.60 3.40 -30.48
N GLU A 122 -32.08 3.19 -31.71
CA GLU A 122 -31.41 2.32 -32.68
C GLU A 122 -30.02 2.84 -33.06
N GLN A 123 -29.88 4.15 -33.27
CA GLN A 123 -28.58 4.77 -33.56
C GLN A 123 -27.60 4.66 -32.38
N GLN A 124 -28.07 4.80 -31.14
CA GLN A 124 -27.24 4.60 -29.95
C GLN A 124 -26.79 3.13 -29.82
N ARG A 125 -27.67 2.16 -30.11
CA ARG A 125 -27.30 0.73 -30.14
C ARG A 125 -26.26 0.42 -31.20
N ARG A 126 -26.42 0.95 -32.43
CA ARG A 126 -25.42 0.81 -33.50
C ARG A 126 -24.09 1.46 -33.12
N GLN A 127 -24.12 2.61 -32.46
CA GLN A 127 -22.90 3.25 -31.99
C GLN A 127 -22.19 2.41 -30.91
N ASN A 128 -22.94 1.86 -29.95
CA ASN A 128 -22.39 0.95 -28.95
C ASN A 128 -21.82 -0.32 -29.59
N GLU A 129 -22.50 -0.90 -30.58
CA GLU A 129 -22.02 -2.06 -31.34
C GLU A 129 -20.70 -1.77 -32.05
N ILE A 130 -20.59 -0.66 -32.77
CA ILE A 130 -19.36 -0.26 -33.47
C ILE A 130 -18.22 -0.02 -32.47
N ILE A 131 -18.50 0.60 -31.32
CA ILE A 131 -17.50 0.82 -30.28
C ILE A 131 -17.02 -0.53 -29.72
N LEU A 132 -17.94 -1.43 -29.41
CA LEU A 132 -17.60 -2.77 -28.89
C LEU A 132 -16.81 -3.59 -29.92
N SER A 133 -17.24 -3.62 -31.19
CA SER A 133 -16.54 -4.35 -32.24
C SER A 133 -15.15 -3.78 -32.50
N SER A 134 -15.01 -2.44 -32.48
CA SER A 134 -13.73 -1.76 -32.62
C SER A 134 -12.79 -2.06 -31.45
N SER A 135 -13.29 -2.00 -30.21
CA SER A 135 -12.52 -2.32 -29.00
C SER A 135 -12.09 -3.79 -28.95
N LEU A 136 -12.92 -4.72 -29.42
CA LEU A 136 -12.54 -6.14 -29.50
C LEU A 136 -11.45 -6.38 -30.55
N ASN A 137 -11.55 -5.76 -31.72
CA ASN A 137 -10.52 -5.85 -32.76
C ASN A 137 -9.18 -5.23 -32.31
N ASP A 138 -9.21 -4.13 -31.55
CA ASP A 138 -8.01 -3.54 -30.95
C ASP A 138 -7.39 -4.45 -29.88
N LEU A 139 -8.22 -5.08 -29.03
CA LEU A 139 -7.76 -6.08 -28.07
C LEU A 139 -7.11 -7.27 -28.78
N GLU A 140 -7.70 -7.76 -29.86
CA GLU A 140 -7.14 -8.86 -30.66
C GLU A 140 -5.77 -8.47 -31.26
N GLN A 141 -5.65 -7.26 -31.82
CA GLN A 141 -4.36 -6.74 -32.28
C GLN A 141 -3.33 -6.64 -31.15
N LEU A 142 -3.75 -6.18 -29.96
CA LEU A 142 -2.89 -6.12 -28.78
C LEU A 142 -2.46 -7.52 -28.31
N MET A 143 -3.34 -8.52 -28.39
CA MET A 143 -3.02 -9.92 -28.11
C MET A 143 -2.02 -10.49 -29.12
N PHE A 144 -2.17 -10.21 -30.41
CA PHE A 144 -1.18 -10.62 -31.42
C PHE A 144 0.19 -9.99 -31.17
N LYS A 145 0.23 -8.67 -30.87
CA LYS A 145 1.48 -7.99 -30.51
C LYS A 145 2.09 -8.54 -29.23
N TYR A 146 1.28 -8.85 -28.23
CA TYR A 146 1.72 -9.49 -26.99
C TYR A 146 2.28 -10.90 -27.25
N GLN A 147 1.65 -11.68 -28.11
CA GLN A 147 2.14 -13.01 -28.51
C GLN A 147 3.48 -12.92 -29.25
N ASP A 148 3.63 -11.94 -30.15
CA ASP A 148 4.92 -11.68 -30.81
C ASP A 148 5.99 -11.28 -29.79
N LEU A 149 5.65 -10.46 -28.78
CA LEU A 149 6.55 -10.11 -27.69
C LEU A 149 6.95 -11.35 -26.88
N ILE A 150 6.03 -12.25 -26.53
CA ILE A 150 6.35 -13.50 -25.83
C ILE A 150 7.29 -14.38 -26.66
N LYS A 151 7.04 -14.53 -27.96
CA LYS A 151 7.92 -15.31 -28.86
C LYS A 151 9.32 -14.71 -28.90
N LEU A 152 9.40 -13.37 -29.00
CA LEU A 152 10.67 -12.66 -28.95
C LEU A 152 11.37 -12.87 -27.61
N SER A 153 10.68 -12.73 -26.47
CA SER A 153 11.29 -12.91 -25.14
C SER A 153 11.73 -14.36 -24.89
N GLY A 154 10.97 -15.34 -25.37
CA GLY A 154 11.34 -16.75 -25.33
C GLY A 154 12.62 -17.02 -26.13
N SER A 155 12.75 -16.43 -27.32
CA SER A 155 13.99 -16.51 -28.10
C SER A 155 15.17 -15.85 -27.39
N PHE A 156 14.97 -14.68 -26.77
CA PHE A 156 16.01 -14.02 -25.96
C PHE A 156 16.45 -14.88 -24.76
N ASN A 157 15.52 -15.51 -24.04
CA ASN A 157 15.85 -16.41 -22.93
C ASN A 157 16.67 -17.63 -23.38
N GLN A 158 16.48 -18.11 -24.61
CA GLN A 158 17.29 -19.19 -25.17
C GLN A 158 18.72 -18.73 -25.52
N PHE A 159 18.92 -17.45 -25.84
CA PHE A 159 20.25 -16.84 -26.00
C PHE A 159 20.90 -16.51 -24.65
N ILE A 160 20.12 -16.28 -23.59
CA ILE A 160 20.57 -16.22 -22.20
C ILE A 160 20.59 -17.64 -21.62
N LYS A 161 21.31 -18.57 -22.27
CA LYS A 161 21.70 -19.80 -21.58
C LYS A 161 22.69 -19.45 -20.47
N PRO A 162 22.55 -20.00 -19.26
CA PRO A 162 23.50 -19.78 -18.18
C PRO A 162 24.82 -20.47 -18.57
N ASN A 163 25.80 -19.70 -19.02
CA ASN A 163 27.17 -20.15 -18.97
C ASN A 163 27.55 -20.25 -17.49
N GLU A 164 27.74 -21.47 -17.01
CA GLU A 164 28.14 -21.88 -15.64
C GLU A 164 29.36 -21.12 -15.06
N HIS A 165 30.07 -20.31 -15.86
CA HIS A 165 31.27 -19.58 -15.42
C HIS A 165 31.10 -18.10 -15.10
N ASN A 166 29.89 -17.53 -15.15
CA ASN A 166 29.69 -16.14 -14.72
C ASN A 166 28.50 -15.99 -13.76
N LYS A 167 28.70 -16.41 -12.51
CA LYS A 167 27.83 -16.07 -11.35
C LYS A 167 27.86 -14.58 -10.97
N ARG A 168 28.29 -13.67 -11.86
CA ARG A 168 28.43 -12.23 -11.59
C ARG A 168 28.13 -11.38 -12.82
N VAL A 169 26.90 -11.40 -13.34
CA VAL A 169 26.34 -10.23 -14.04
C VAL A 169 24.83 -10.21 -13.78
N PRO A 170 24.28 -9.13 -13.20
CA PRO A 170 22.86 -8.99 -12.96
C PRO A 170 22.13 -8.86 -14.29
N THR A 171 21.01 -9.56 -14.41
CA THR A 171 20.06 -9.51 -15.52
C THR A 171 19.72 -8.08 -15.91
N SER A 172 20.32 -7.62 -17.01
CA SER A 172 19.97 -6.38 -17.71
C SER A 172 18.65 -6.55 -18.45
N SER A 173 17.55 -6.45 -17.73
CA SER A 173 16.24 -6.12 -18.28
C SER A 173 16.01 -4.62 -18.12
N GLN A 174 16.54 -3.80 -19.04
CA GLN A 174 16.14 -2.39 -19.23
C GLN A 174 16.88 -1.77 -20.43
N ALA A 175 16.25 -1.74 -21.61
CA ALA A 175 16.64 -0.88 -22.73
C ALA A 175 15.72 0.36 -22.87
N ILE A 176 14.87 0.61 -21.87
CA ILE A 176 14.12 1.87 -21.71
C ILE A 176 14.09 2.17 -20.21
N PRO A 177 14.82 3.20 -19.73
CA PRO A 177 14.74 3.62 -18.33
C PRO A 177 13.35 4.21 -18.09
N SER A 178 12.45 3.39 -17.52
CA SER A 178 11.25 3.91 -16.89
C SER A 178 11.63 4.17 -15.44
N LEU A 179 11.71 5.45 -15.10
CA LEU A 179 11.90 5.95 -13.75
C LEU A 179 10.61 5.70 -12.95
N ASN A 180 10.31 4.42 -12.65
CA ASN A 180 9.24 4.01 -11.76
C ASN A 180 9.67 2.71 -11.08
N LEU A 181 9.71 2.75 -9.74
CA LEU A 181 10.07 1.64 -8.85
C LEU A 181 9.05 0.49 -8.94
N LYS A 182 8.98 -0.21 -10.08
CA LYS A 182 8.33 -1.52 -10.12
C LYS A 182 9.19 -2.48 -9.32
N HIS A 183 8.63 -3.08 -8.28
CA HIS A 183 9.21 -4.15 -7.44
C HIS A 183 9.50 -5.44 -8.23
N SER A 184 10.20 -5.33 -9.37
CA SER A 184 10.24 -6.34 -10.43
C SER A 184 11.11 -7.55 -10.09
N SER A 185 11.79 -7.55 -8.93
CA SER A 185 12.48 -8.73 -8.43
C SER A 185 12.05 -9.03 -6.98
N PRO A 186 11.79 -10.32 -6.65
CA PRO A 186 11.44 -10.72 -5.30
C PRO A 186 12.59 -10.43 -4.31
N GLN A 187 13.83 -10.29 -4.78
CA GLN A 187 15.00 -9.96 -3.98
C GLN A 187 15.01 -8.50 -3.50
N GLU A 188 14.73 -7.54 -4.38
CA GLU A 188 14.63 -6.13 -3.99
C GLU A 188 13.41 -5.91 -3.11
N LEU A 189 12.31 -6.62 -3.41
CA LEU A 189 11.16 -6.63 -2.52
C LEU A 189 11.52 -7.15 -1.12
N SER A 190 12.33 -8.20 -1.03
CA SER A 190 12.77 -8.77 0.26
C SER A 190 13.57 -7.74 1.09
N ARG A 191 14.50 -7.01 0.44
CA ARG A 191 15.25 -5.94 1.10
C ARG A 191 14.32 -4.84 1.60
N HIS A 192 13.41 -4.38 0.75
CA HIS A 192 12.48 -3.31 1.11
C HIS A 192 11.53 -3.71 2.25
N ILE A 193 11.01 -4.95 2.25
CA ILE A 193 10.21 -5.45 3.37
C ILE A 193 11.06 -5.50 4.66
N SER A 194 12.33 -5.92 4.58
CA SER A 194 13.19 -5.94 5.76
C SER A 194 13.49 -4.55 6.31
N GLU A 195 13.70 -3.55 5.45
CA GLU A 195 13.87 -2.16 5.85
C GLU A 195 12.60 -1.60 6.49
N TYR A 196 11.43 -1.88 5.89
CA TYR A 196 10.13 -1.52 6.46
C TYR A 196 9.93 -2.13 7.86
N LEU A 197 10.22 -3.42 8.00
CA LEU A 197 10.11 -4.14 9.27
C LEU A 197 10.98 -3.51 10.36
N ILE A 198 12.23 -3.16 10.06
CA ILE A 198 13.14 -2.56 11.04
C ILE A 198 12.69 -1.14 11.44
N ASN A 199 12.17 -0.37 10.49
CA ASN A 199 11.85 1.03 10.71
C ASN A 199 10.49 1.26 11.38
N TYR A 200 9.48 0.43 11.09
CA TYR A 200 8.09 0.71 11.48
C TYR A 200 7.47 -0.31 12.43
N GLU A 201 7.67 -1.61 12.22
CA GLU A 201 6.95 -2.66 12.94
C GLU A 201 7.78 -3.28 14.08
N LEU A 202 9.05 -3.59 13.80
CA LEU A 202 10.00 -4.16 14.75
C LEU A 202 10.82 -3.05 15.41
N THR A 203 10.16 -2.05 15.99
CA THR A 203 10.86 -0.94 16.68
C THR A 203 11.44 -1.41 18.01
N THR A 204 10.63 -2.07 18.84
CA THR A 204 11.08 -2.69 20.10
C THR A 204 11.96 -3.91 19.81
N THR A 205 12.81 -4.27 20.75
CA THR A 205 13.60 -5.51 20.68
C THR A 205 12.66 -6.71 20.65
N SER A 206 11.70 -6.81 21.57
CA SER A 206 10.80 -7.97 21.67
C SER A 206 9.82 -8.15 20.50
N SER A 207 9.49 -7.11 19.72
CA SER A 207 8.35 -7.14 18.79
C SER A 207 8.42 -8.26 17.74
N MET A 208 7.25 -8.81 17.43
CA MET A 208 7.02 -9.85 16.44
C MET A 208 5.78 -9.53 15.64
N ILE A 209 5.76 -9.96 14.37
CA ILE A 209 4.59 -9.77 13.51
C ILE A 209 4.26 -11.06 12.76
N THR A 210 2.97 -11.34 12.60
CA THR A 210 2.52 -12.48 11.79
C THR A 210 2.72 -12.17 10.30
N SER A 211 2.90 -13.19 9.47
CA SER A 211 3.06 -13.00 8.02
C SER A 211 1.83 -12.33 7.37
N GLN A 212 0.63 -12.61 7.90
CA GLN A 212 -0.64 -12.10 7.42
C GLN A 212 -0.80 -10.63 7.77
N ASP A 213 -0.49 -10.26 9.02
CA ASP A 213 -0.52 -8.87 9.46
C ASP A 213 0.56 -8.05 8.74
N LEU A 214 1.75 -8.63 8.54
CA LEU A 214 2.79 -7.99 7.73
C LEU A 214 2.30 -7.73 6.30
N PHE A 215 1.68 -8.70 5.65
CA PHE A 215 1.15 -8.53 4.29
C PHE A 215 0.11 -7.40 4.24
N ALA A 216 -0.79 -7.33 5.22
CA ALA A 216 -1.81 -6.30 5.29
C ALA A 216 -1.21 -4.91 5.60
N ASN A 217 -0.35 -4.82 6.62
CA ASN A 217 0.28 -3.57 7.06
C ASN A 217 1.21 -3.01 5.99
N TYR A 218 1.98 -3.86 5.32
CA TYR A 218 2.86 -3.45 4.24
C TYR A 218 2.07 -2.90 3.04
N ASN A 219 0.99 -3.58 2.61
CA ASN A 219 0.14 -3.05 1.54
C ASN A 219 -0.57 -1.76 1.93
N ARG A 220 -0.97 -1.62 3.20
CA ARG A 220 -1.52 -0.37 3.74
C ARG A 220 -0.47 0.74 3.77
N PHE A 221 0.77 0.42 4.11
CA PHE A 221 1.90 1.34 4.07
C PHE A 221 2.18 1.83 2.64
N LEU A 222 2.11 0.94 1.63
CA LEU A 222 2.21 1.35 0.23
C LEU A 222 1.11 2.34 -0.16
N ILE A 223 -0.14 2.08 0.22
CA ILE A 223 -1.25 3.00 -0.05
C ILE A 223 -1.01 4.36 0.62
N ASN A 224 -0.53 4.37 1.87
CA ASN A 224 -0.29 5.60 2.62
C ASN A 224 0.89 6.41 2.04
N THR A 225 1.92 5.76 1.51
CA THR A 225 3.15 6.43 1.05
C THR A 225 3.07 6.87 -0.41
N GLN A 226 2.47 6.06 -1.29
CA GLN A 226 2.42 6.36 -2.73
C GLN A 226 1.00 6.63 -3.28
N GLY A 227 -0.03 6.51 -2.45
CA GLY A 227 -1.40 6.96 -2.75
C GLY A 227 -2.36 5.89 -3.28
N PHE A 228 -3.57 6.33 -3.67
CA PHE A 228 -4.56 5.43 -4.28
C PHE A 228 -4.16 5.13 -5.73
N GLY A 229 -3.94 3.85 -6.05
CA GLY A 229 -3.56 3.39 -7.41
C GLY A 229 -2.15 2.80 -7.51
N CYS A 230 -1.46 2.58 -6.40
CA CYS A 230 -0.18 1.85 -6.38
C CYS A 230 -0.35 0.40 -6.83
N ASP A 231 0.72 -0.19 -7.37
CA ASP A 231 0.78 -1.63 -7.59
C ASP A 231 0.91 -2.33 -6.23
N LEU A 232 -0.20 -2.92 -5.74
CA LEU A 232 -0.21 -3.73 -4.53
C LEU A 232 0.59 -5.02 -4.73
N ILE A 233 1.14 -5.54 -3.64
CA ILE A 233 1.87 -6.79 -3.67
C ILE A 233 0.91 -7.97 -3.73
N LYS A 234 1.19 -8.89 -4.65
CA LYS A 234 0.50 -10.17 -4.75
C LYS A 234 1.03 -11.13 -3.69
N ALA A 235 0.13 -11.93 -3.10
CA ALA A 235 0.49 -12.91 -2.08
C ALA A 235 1.59 -13.90 -2.53
N ALA A 236 1.59 -14.30 -3.81
CA ALA A 236 2.60 -15.21 -4.35
C ALA A 236 4.01 -14.61 -4.37
N ASP A 237 4.13 -13.32 -4.66
CA ASP A 237 5.43 -12.63 -4.73
C ASP A 237 5.92 -12.30 -3.31
N PHE A 238 4.99 -12.00 -2.39
CA PHE A 238 5.28 -11.84 -0.97
C PHE A 238 5.86 -13.12 -0.35
N ASN A 239 5.22 -14.28 -0.53
CA ASN A 239 5.72 -15.54 0.03
C ASN A 239 7.13 -15.88 -0.49
N LYS A 240 7.36 -15.69 -1.81
CA LYS A 240 8.69 -15.84 -2.41
C LYS A 240 9.71 -14.88 -1.81
N SER A 241 9.33 -13.63 -1.54
CA SER A 241 10.24 -12.68 -0.88
C SER A 241 10.58 -13.10 0.55
N LEU A 242 9.63 -13.67 1.29
CA LEU A 242 9.91 -14.13 2.64
C LEU A 242 10.86 -15.33 2.67
N GLU A 243 10.77 -16.25 1.69
CA GLU A 243 11.73 -17.36 1.54
C GLU A 243 13.16 -16.88 1.26
N LEU A 244 13.30 -15.75 0.58
CA LEU A 244 14.60 -15.15 0.26
C LEU A 244 15.27 -14.47 1.46
N PHE A 245 14.57 -14.26 2.58
CA PHE A 245 15.17 -13.67 3.80
C PHE A 245 16.35 -14.48 4.32
N ALA A 246 16.21 -15.82 4.34
CA ALA A 246 17.27 -16.73 4.74
C ALA A 246 18.43 -16.73 3.74
N GLN A 247 18.14 -16.63 2.44
CA GLN A 247 19.15 -16.66 1.39
C GLN A 247 19.99 -15.37 1.33
N LEU A 248 19.38 -14.23 1.65
CA LEU A 248 20.01 -12.91 1.59
C LEU A 248 20.67 -12.48 2.89
N ASN A 249 20.64 -13.32 3.95
CA ASN A 249 21.17 -13.02 5.29
C ASN A 249 20.67 -11.66 5.82
N LEU A 250 19.37 -11.40 5.67
CA LEU A 250 18.76 -10.18 6.18
C LEU A 250 18.66 -10.25 7.72
N PRO A 251 18.61 -9.09 8.41
CA PRO A 251 18.48 -9.03 9.87
C PRO A 251 17.10 -9.44 10.42
N VAL A 252 16.27 -10.04 9.56
CA VAL A 252 14.94 -10.57 9.88
C VAL A 252 14.90 -12.07 9.57
N THR A 253 14.30 -12.83 10.48
CA THR A 253 14.10 -14.27 10.35
C THR A 253 12.63 -14.62 10.42
N MET A 254 12.24 -15.59 9.60
CA MET A 254 10.93 -16.21 9.64
C MET A 254 10.98 -17.46 10.53
N ARG A 255 10.04 -17.57 11.46
CA ARG A 255 9.81 -18.74 12.31
C ARG A 255 8.42 -19.30 12.01
N LYS A 256 8.31 -20.63 12.03
CA LYS A 256 7.03 -21.32 11.97
C LYS A 256 6.78 -22.03 13.30
N TYR A 257 5.61 -21.82 13.89
CA TYR A 257 5.17 -22.57 15.07
C TYR A 257 4.62 -23.92 14.64
N GLU A 258 5.03 -24.99 15.33
CA GLU A 258 4.67 -26.36 14.95
C GLU A 258 3.23 -26.71 15.32
N LYS A 259 2.72 -26.20 16.45
CA LYS A 259 1.37 -26.48 16.96
C LYS A 259 0.28 -25.80 16.13
N SER A 260 0.43 -24.49 15.91
CA SER A 260 -0.55 -23.66 15.20
C SER A 260 -0.28 -23.50 13.69
N GLY A 261 0.93 -23.85 13.24
CA GLY A 261 1.37 -23.59 11.86
C GLY A 261 1.55 -22.11 11.54
N LEU A 262 1.48 -21.24 12.54
CA LEU A 262 1.59 -19.78 12.37
C LEU A 262 3.00 -19.41 11.91
N LEU A 263 3.06 -18.47 10.96
CA LEU A 263 4.29 -17.94 10.41
C LEU A 263 4.53 -16.54 10.98
N VAL A 264 5.62 -16.40 11.72
CA VAL A 264 5.96 -15.17 12.43
C VAL A 264 7.33 -14.70 11.99
N ILE A 265 7.49 -13.39 11.93
CA ILE A 265 8.70 -12.72 11.51
C ILE A 265 9.20 -11.88 12.68
N ALA A 266 10.48 -12.07 13.00
CA ALA A 266 11.15 -11.38 14.09
C ALA A 266 12.59 -11.02 13.70
N LYS A 267 13.27 -10.22 14.54
CA LYS A 267 14.68 -9.88 14.35
C LYS A 267 15.57 -11.11 14.56
N THR A 268 16.55 -11.32 13.68
CA THR A 268 17.47 -12.49 13.71
C THR A 268 18.20 -12.65 15.04
N LYS A 269 18.62 -11.54 15.67
CA LYS A 269 19.40 -11.57 16.92
C LYS A 269 18.67 -12.24 18.08
N LEU A 270 17.34 -12.22 18.07
CA LEU A 270 16.53 -12.72 19.18
C LEU A 270 16.10 -14.16 18.99
N LEU A 271 16.19 -14.73 17.79
CA LEU A 271 15.88 -16.15 17.61
C LEU A 271 16.83 -17.07 18.41
N GLN A 272 17.98 -16.52 18.83
CA GLN A 272 18.98 -17.18 19.67
C GLN A 272 18.74 -16.98 21.18
N GLU A 273 17.92 -16.00 21.58
CA GLU A 273 17.52 -15.77 22.97
C GLU A 273 16.07 -16.24 23.18
N SER A 274 15.81 -17.09 24.16
CA SER A 274 14.44 -17.52 24.45
C SER A 274 13.60 -16.30 24.84
N TYR A 275 12.53 -16.04 24.07
CA TYR A 275 11.53 -15.01 24.35
C TYR A 275 10.89 -15.18 25.74
N GLY A 276 10.96 -16.39 26.31
CA GLY A 276 10.56 -16.66 27.67
C GLY A 276 11.26 -15.80 28.71
N LYS A 277 12.52 -15.41 28.50
CA LYS A 277 13.23 -14.50 29.43
C LYS A 277 12.58 -13.10 29.48
N TYR A 278 12.11 -12.59 28.35
CA TYR A 278 11.42 -11.30 28.29
C TYR A 278 10.06 -11.37 28.97
N ILE A 279 9.33 -12.47 28.78
CA ILE A 279 8.04 -12.69 29.45
C ILE A 279 8.25 -12.79 30.97
N VAL A 280 9.27 -13.52 31.42
CA VAL A 280 9.60 -13.62 32.85
C VAL A 280 9.99 -12.27 33.43
N ASN A 281 10.87 -11.51 32.76
CA ASN A 281 11.24 -10.18 33.23
C ASN A 281 10.02 -9.26 33.32
N PHE A 282 9.12 -9.31 32.34
CA PHE A 282 7.89 -8.55 32.38
C PHE A 282 6.99 -8.92 33.56
N ILE A 283 6.81 -10.22 33.85
CA ILE A 283 6.03 -10.65 35.01
C ILE A 283 6.72 -10.22 36.32
N LYS A 284 8.06 -10.24 36.39
CA LYS A 284 8.81 -9.74 37.56
C LYS A 284 8.61 -8.24 37.76
N ASP A 285 8.67 -7.46 36.69
CA ASP A 285 8.45 -6.02 36.74
C ASP A 285 7.03 -5.69 37.22
N GLN A 286 6.03 -6.46 36.77
CA GLN A 286 4.64 -6.32 37.24
C GLN A 286 4.43 -6.75 38.69
N GLU A 287 5.10 -7.82 39.14
CA GLU A 287 5.12 -8.21 40.55
C GLU A 287 5.76 -7.10 41.41
N HIS A 288 6.86 -6.50 40.95
CA HIS A 288 7.54 -5.41 41.65
C HIS A 288 6.66 -4.16 41.75
N GLU A 289 6.02 -3.74 40.64
CA GLU A 289 5.10 -2.60 40.62
C GLU A 289 3.92 -2.81 41.57
N TYR A 290 3.35 -4.02 41.60
CA TYR A 290 2.28 -4.37 42.53
C TYR A 290 2.73 -4.28 43.99
N LYS A 291 3.91 -4.83 44.33
CA LYS A 291 4.49 -4.73 45.69
C LYS A 291 4.72 -3.28 46.10
N LEU A 292 5.24 -2.44 45.21
CA LEU A 292 5.45 -1.01 45.43
C LEU A 292 4.13 -0.28 45.73
N ASN A 293 3.10 -0.51 44.92
CA ASN A 293 1.79 0.11 45.10
C ASN A 293 1.11 -0.33 46.39
N LYS A 294 1.23 -1.62 46.76
CA LYS A 294 0.77 -2.14 48.04
C LYS A 294 1.47 -1.45 49.21
N CYS A 295 2.79 -1.34 49.18
CA CYS A 295 3.57 -0.68 50.23
C CYS A 295 3.21 0.81 50.36
N ARG A 296 3.05 1.53 49.23
CA ARG A 296 2.56 2.92 49.23
C ARG A 296 1.18 3.06 49.85
N HIS A 297 0.27 2.12 49.55
CA HIS A 297 -1.07 2.13 50.10
C HIS A 297 -1.07 1.87 51.61
N ASP A 298 -0.30 0.88 52.07
CA ASP A 298 -0.13 0.56 53.49
C ASP A 298 0.46 1.76 54.28
N MET A 299 1.38 2.51 53.68
CA MET A 299 1.94 3.73 54.31
C MET A 299 0.97 4.93 54.32
N MET A 300 -0.01 4.97 53.41
CA MET A 300 -1.00 6.05 53.30
C MET A 300 -2.25 5.81 54.15
N GLN A 301 -2.63 4.56 54.43
CA GLN A 301 -3.82 4.23 55.20
C GLN A 301 -3.49 3.43 56.46
N GLY A 302 -3.49 4.11 57.60
CA GLY A 302 -3.62 3.43 58.89
C GLY A 302 -4.99 2.74 59.00
N VAL A 303 -5.00 1.41 58.94
CA VAL A 303 -5.99 0.52 59.59
C VAL A 303 -7.33 0.21 58.87
N ILE A 304 -7.52 0.42 57.56
CA ILE A 304 -8.72 -0.17 56.88
C ILE A 304 -8.36 -0.82 55.54
N VAL A 305 -7.97 -2.10 55.59
CA VAL A 305 -7.80 -2.95 54.42
C VAL A 305 -9.07 -3.79 54.22
N LEU A 306 -9.77 -3.57 53.10
CA LEU A 306 -10.65 -4.59 52.54
C LEU A 306 -9.77 -5.76 52.11
N GLU A 307 -9.90 -6.90 52.79
CA GLU A 307 -9.05 -8.11 52.70
C GLU A 307 -8.93 -8.77 51.31
N HIS A 308 -9.48 -8.19 50.25
CA HIS A 308 -9.64 -8.85 48.95
C HIS A 308 -8.50 -8.66 47.93
N GLU A 309 -7.45 -7.88 48.23
CA GLU A 309 -6.29 -7.70 47.33
C GLU A 309 -4.96 -7.96 48.04
N SER A 310 -4.85 -9.06 48.77
CA SER A 310 -3.62 -9.40 49.50
C SER A 310 -2.53 -10.04 48.61
N CYS A 311 -2.91 -10.60 47.45
CA CYS A 311 -2.01 -11.31 46.54
C CYS A 311 -2.06 -10.77 45.09
N PHE A 312 -0.92 -10.81 44.41
CA PHE A 312 -0.79 -10.48 43.00
C PHE A 312 -1.74 -11.34 42.16
N ARG A 313 -2.63 -10.69 41.40
CA ARG A 313 -3.67 -11.36 40.59
C ARG A 313 -3.11 -12.15 39.39
N GLY A 314 -1.84 -11.93 39.03
CA GLY A 314 -1.22 -12.54 37.86
C GLY A 314 -1.41 -11.71 36.59
N VAL A 315 -0.63 -12.03 35.58
CA VAL A 315 -0.61 -11.29 34.31
C VAL A 315 -1.51 -11.98 33.30
N THR A 316 -2.28 -11.22 32.53
CA THR A 316 -3.11 -11.75 31.44
C THR A 316 -2.39 -11.72 30.09
N VAL A 317 -2.86 -12.53 29.13
CA VAL A 317 -2.35 -12.53 27.74
C VAL A 317 -2.39 -11.13 27.11
N GLY A 318 -3.44 -10.36 27.41
CA GLY A 318 -3.65 -9.02 26.83
C GLY A 318 -2.66 -7.97 27.37
N GLU A 319 -2.29 -8.07 28.64
CA GLU A 319 -1.27 -7.19 29.22
C GLU A 319 0.08 -7.47 28.58
N ILE A 320 0.48 -8.75 28.48
CA ILE A 320 1.72 -9.18 27.82
C ILE A 320 1.75 -8.72 26.36
N SER A 321 0.63 -8.85 25.64
CA SER A 321 0.56 -8.46 24.24
C SER A 321 0.72 -6.95 24.04
N SER A 322 0.12 -6.16 24.93
CA SER A 322 0.21 -4.70 24.87
C SER A 322 1.61 -4.16 25.16
N THR A 323 2.32 -4.74 26.13
CA THR A 323 3.65 -4.25 26.54
C THR A 323 4.75 -4.71 25.59
N LEU A 324 4.65 -5.93 25.06
CA LEU A 324 5.62 -6.46 24.10
C LEU A 324 5.31 -6.08 22.64
N ASN A 325 4.17 -5.40 22.40
CA ASN A 325 3.64 -5.06 21.08
C ASN A 325 3.53 -6.31 20.18
N TRP A 326 2.87 -7.34 20.71
CA TRP A 326 2.62 -8.61 20.05
C TRP A 326 1.13 -8.75 19.72
N SER A 327 0.83 -9.54 18.69
CA SER A 327 -0.55 -9.99 18.51
C SER A 327 -0.92 -11.04 19.57
N ASN A 328 -2.19 -11.08 19.98
CA ASN A 328 -2.68 -12.04 20.98
C ASN A 328 -2.42 -13.50 20.57
N ASN A 329 -2.43 -13.80 19.26
CA ASN A 329 -2.15 -15.16 18.80
C ASN A 329 -0.69 -15.55 19.04
N VAL A 330 0.24 -14.62 18.77
CA VAL A 330 1.66 -14.85 19.01
C VAL A 330 1.95 -14.98 20.50
N THR A 331 1.30 -14.17 21.34
CA THR A 331 1.50 -14.23 22.79
C THR A 331 1.00 -15.54 23.37
N ILE A 332 -0.14 -16.07 22.93
CA ILE A 332 -0.64 -17.38 23.37
C ILE A 332 0.38 -18.48 23.07
N GLU A 333 0.95 -18.51 21.86
CA GLU A 333 1.92 -19.54 21.47
C GLU A 333 3.22 -19.45 22.26
N GLU A 334 3.77 -18.25 22.44
CA GLU A 334 5.01 -18.05 23.22
C GLU A 334 4.81 -18.36 24.70
N VAL A 335 3.67 -17.96 25.26
CA VAL A 335 3.28 -18.31 26.63
C VAL A 335 3.11 -19.82 26.76
N GLU A 336 2.46 -20.48 25.81
CA GLU A 336 2.33 -21.93 25.83
C GLU A 336 3.70 -22.64 25.75
N ILE A 337 4.65 -22.13 24.96
CA ILE A 337 6.03 -22.64 24.95
C ILE A 337 6.65 -22.51 26.35
N CYS A 338 6.50 -21.36 27.01
CA CYS A 338 7.02 -21.14 28.35
C CYS A 338 6.36 -22.05 29.40
N VAL A 339 5.08 -22.36 29.25
CA VAL A 339 4.36 -23.32 30.10
C VAL A 339 4.90 -24.74 29.87
N ASN A 340 5.15 -25.13 28.61
CA ASN A 340 5.74 -26.44 28.30
C ASN A 340 7.17 -26.59 28.83
N GLU A 341 7.93 -25.48 28.87
CA GLU A 341 9.26 -25.42 29.48
C GLU A 341 9.20 -25.40 31.02
N GLY A 342 8.03 -25.16 31.62
CA GLY A 342 7.84 -25.11 33.07
C GLY A 342 8.30 -23.81 33.73
N ILE A 343 8.57 -22.77 32.96
CA ILE A 343 9.07 -21.47 33.47
C ILE A 343 7.93 -20.65 34.10
N ILE A 344 6.72 -20.79 33.55
CA ILE A 344 5.53 -20.09 34.02
C ILE A 344 4.42 -21.08 34.37
N VAL A 345 3.59 -20.69 35.33
CA VAL A 345 2.42 -21.45 35.78
C VAL A 345 1.16 -20.73 35.35
N VAL A 346 0.14 -21.51 35.02
CA VAL A 346 -1.16 -21.02 34.61
C VAL A 346 -2.15 -21.20 35.75
N ASP A 347 -2.81 -20.12 36.14
CA ASP A 347 -3.99 -20.15 36.99
C ASP A 347 -5.23 -19.91 36.12
N GLN A 348 -6.20 -20.83 36.17
CA GLN A 348 -7.44 -20.74 35.43
C GLN A 348 -8.58 -20.48 36.40
N ASN A 349 -9.11 -19.27 36.35
CA ASN A 349 -10.24 -18.85 37.17
C ASN A 349 -11.42 -18.42 36.28
N ILE A 350 -12.61 -18.30 36.86
CA ILE A 350 -13.82 -17.80 36.19
C ILE A 350 -13.60 -16.37 35.67
N SER A 351 -12.73 -15.61 36.35
CA SER A 351 -12.35 -14.25 35.96
C SER A 351 -11.38 -14.17 34.79
N GLY A 352 -10.77 -15.29 34.37
CA GLY A 352 -9.79 -15.33 33.28
C GLY A 352 -8.62 -16.28 33.56
N THR A 353 -7.70 -16.31 32.60
CA THR A 353 -6.44 -17.06 32.70
C THR A 353 -5.32 -16.11 33.08
N PHE A 354 -4.66 -16.41 34.19
CA PHE A 354 -3.55 -15.62 34.73
C PHE A 354 -2.27 -16.43 34.66
N TYR A 355 -1.17 -15.75 34.33
CA TYR A 355 0.16 -16.34 34.28
C TYR A 355 1.00 -15.79 35.41
N HIS A 356 1.70 -16.70 36.08
CA HIS A 356 2.60 -16.42 37.17
C HIS A 356 3.95 -17.04 36.88
N ILE A 357 5.00 -16.49 37.47
CA ILE A 357 6.31 -17.13 37.41
C ILE A 357 6.27 -18.40 38.25
N ASN A 358 6.90 -19.46 37.76
CA ASN A 358 6.99 -20.70 38.51
C ASN A 358 7.92 -20.53 39.72
N LYS A 359 7.34 -20.29 40.90
CA LYS A 359 8.05 -20.25 42.19
C LYS A 359 8.09 -21.63 42.87
N PHE A 360 7.55 -22.68 42.24
CA PHE A 360 7.49 -24.02 42.81
C PHE A 360 8.76 -24.84 42.54
N GLU A 361 9.64 -24.39 41.63
CA GLU A 361 10.99 -24.96 41.54
C GLU A 361 11.80 -24.52 42.79
N TRP A 362 12.13 -25.50 43.62
CA TRP A 362 12.70 -25.42 44.99
C TRP A 362 14.04 -24.66 45.18
N ASN A 363 14.43 -23.73 44.31
CA ASN A 363 15.64 -22.92 44.52
C ASN A 363 15.30 -21.62 45.27
N ASN A 364 15.22 -21.76 46.60
CA ASN A 364 14.76 -20.77 47.58
C ASN A 364 15.66 -19.51 47.74
N LYS A 365 16.52 -19.20 46.76
CA LYS A 365 17.49 -18.09 46.81
C LYS A 365 17.19 -16.95 45.84
N ASP A 366 16.40 -17.19 44.80
CA ASP A 366 16.08 -16.18 43.79
C ASP A 366 14.82 -15.36 44.13
N TRP A 367 14.15 -15.70 45.23
CA TRP A 367 12.83 -15.17 45.62
C TRP A 367 12.80 -14.73 47.10
N ASP A 368 13.80 -13.95 47.53
CA ASP A 368 13.78 -13.33 48.86
C ASP A 368 12.90 -12.07 48.83
N ASP A 369 11.60 -12.28 48.97
CA ASP A 369 10.60 -11.21 49.02
C ASP A 369 10.88 -10.20 50.16
N SER A 370 11.59 -10.60 51.23
CA SER A 370 11.89 -9.71 52.36
C SER A 370 12.91 -8.64 52.00
N GLN A 371 13.97 -8.99 51.25
CA GLN A 371 14.96 -8.02 50.79
C GLN A 371 14.35 -7.00 49.82
N GLU A 372 13.52 -7.46 48.88
CA GLU A 372 12.84 -6.56 47.94
C GLU A 372 11.91 -5.59 48.67
N MET A 373 11.16 -6.04 49.68
CA MET A 373 10.28 -5.17 50.46
C MET A 373 11.07 -4.14 51.28
N THR A 374 12.24 -4.49 51.82
CA THR A 374 13.09 -3.50 52.51
C THR A 374 13.66 -2.44 51.56
N GLN A 375 14.06 -2.83 50.35
CA GLN A 375 14.53 -1.89 49.33
C GLN A 375 13.39 -0.96 48.86
N ILE A 376 12.20 -1.52 48.66
CA ILE A 376 11.01 -0.74 48.30
C ILE A 376 10.67 0.27 49.40
N HIS A 377 10.70 -0.17 50.67
CA HIS A 377 10.46 0.71 51.81
C HIS A 377 11.50 1.84 51.88
N GLU A 378 12.79 1.53 51.70
CA GLU A 378 13.85 2.54 51.67
C GLU A 378 13.65 3.55 50.53
N LEU A 379 13.28 3.09 49.34
CA LEU A 379 12.99 3.96 48.19
C LEU A 379 11.81 4.90 48.45
N ILE A 380 10.72 4.39 49.06
CA ILE A 380 9.56 5.22 49.39
C ILE A 380 9.94 6.27 50.45
N VAL A 381 10.73 5.90 51.47
CA VAL A 381 11.22 6.84 52.48
C VAL A 381 12.13 7.91 51.85
N GLN A 382 12.98 7.55 50.90
CA GLN A 382 13.80 8.51 50.15
C GLN A 382 12.94 9.45 49.28
N GLU A 383 11.92 8.92 48.61
CA GLU A 383 10.98 9.71 47.81
C GLU A 383 10.23 10.71 48.70
N GLN A 384 9.71 10.27 49.86
CA GLN A 384 9.08 11.14 50.86
C GLN A 384 10.04 12.24 51.36
N LYS A 385 11.31 11.91 51.61
CA LYS A 385 12.35 12.89 51.98
C LYS A 385 12.60 13.91 50.86
N SER A 386 12.60 13.47 49.61
CA SER A 386 12.77 14.37 48.46
C SER A 386 11.56 15.31 48.29
N ILE A 387 10.33 14.78 48.37
CA ILE A 387 9.09 15.54 48.27
C ILE A 387 8.99 16.56 49.41
N SER A 388 9.28 16.13 50.64
CA SER A 388 9.28 17.05 51.79
C SER A 388 10.35 18.14 51.67
N SER A 389 11.53 17.83 51.13
CA SER A 389 12.56 18.83 50.86
C SER A 389 12.17 19.81 49.73
N GLU A 390 11.48 19.33 48.70
CA GLU A 390 11.00 20.13 47.58
C GLU A 390 9.86 21.05 48.04
N LEU A 391 8.86 20.51 48.74
CA LEU A 391 7.78 21.28 49.35
C LEU A 391 8.31 22.31 50.35
N ARG A 392 9.34 21.97 51.13
CA ARG A 392 10.01 22.92 52.01
C ARG A 392 10.66 24.05 51.21
N SER A 393 11.36 23.73 50.13
CA SER A 393 11.98 24.76 49.26
C SER A 393 10.94 25.63 48.56
N GLU A 394 9.80 25.06 48.16
CA GLU A 394 8.70 25.78 47.54
C GLU A 394 8.00 26.69 48.56
N TYR A 395 7.78 26.20 49.78
CA TYR A 395 7.25 26.97 50.90
C TYR A 395 8.19 28.14 51.25
N GLU A 396 9.50 27.89 51.35
CA GLU A 396 10.52 28.93 51.59
C GLU A 396 10.58 29.96 50.46
N ARG A 397 10.31 29.56 49.20
CA ARG A 397 10.22 30.49 48.06
C ARG A 397 8.95 31.33 48.04
N VAL A 398 7.82 30.76 48.47
CA VAL A 398 6.50 31.44 48.46
C VAL A 398 6.30 32.31 49.70
N HIS A 399 6.81 31.88 50.86
CA HIS A 399 6.64 32.57 52.14
C HIS A 399 7.89 33.28 52.65
N GLY A 400 9.04 33.16 51.96
CA GLY A 400 10.32 33.77 52.34
C GLY A 400 10.35 35.30 52.27
N GLU A 401 9.43 35.97 51.55
CA GLU A 401 9.36 37.43 51.49
C GLU A 401 8.27 38.07 52.37
N GLU A 402 7.28 37.32 52.88
CA GLU A 402 6.08 37.95 53.48
C GLU A 402 5.69 37.55 54.92
N GLN A 403 6.40 36.68 55.64
CA GLN A 403 5.95 36.35 57.02
C GLN A 403 7.05 36.25 58.10
N LEU A 404 7.20 37.36 58.83
CA LEU A 404 7.91 37.50 60.13
C LEU A 404 7.07 36.96 61.31
N VAL A 405 6.47 35.77 61.21
CA VAL A 405 5.90 35.09 62.38
C VAL A 405 6.11 33.59 62.27
N ASP A 406 7.13 33.12 62.98
CA ASP A 406 7.41 31.70 63.24
C ASP A 406 6.36 31.15 64.22
N LEU A 407 5.25 30.64 63.67
CA LEU A 407 4.26 29.89 64.44
C LEU A 407 4.64 28.40 64.35
N MET A 408 5.52 28.01 65.27
CA MET A 408 5.95 26.65 65.64
C MET A 408 7.20 26.08 64.92
N PRO A 409 8.39 26.18 65.54
CA PRO A 409 9.63 25.59 65.03
C PRO A 409 9.81 24.10 65.38
N SER A 410 8.77 23.41 65.84
CA SER A 410 8.87 22.01 66.27
C SER A 410 7.72 21.16 65.71
N PHE A 411 7.75 20.91 64.42
CA PHE A 411 7.13 19.72 63.85
C PHE A 411 8.25 18.83 63.29
N ALA A 412 8.98 18.21 64.21
CA ALA A 412 9.81 17.05 63.89
C ALA A 412 8.87 15.84 63.83
N ILE A 413 8.66 15.32 62.62
CA ILE A 413 8.13 13.96 62.46
C ILE A 413 9.34 13.03 62.63
N ASP A 414 9.69 12.76 63.88
CA ASP A 414 10.49 11.58 64.22
C ASP A 414 9.50 10.42 64.33
N VAL A 415 9.44 9.60 63.27
CA VAL A 415 8.86 8.26 63.36
C VAL A 415 10.05 7.31 63.51
N ASP A 416 10.64 7.33 64.70
CA ASP A 416 11.51 6.26 65.15
C ASP A 416 10.61 5.09 65.57
N PHE A 417 10.59 4.04 64.75
CA PHE A 417 10.17 2.71 65.18
C PHE A 417 11.32 2.13 66.01
N GLU A 418 11.36 2.45 67.30
CA GLU A 418 12.17 1.70 68.27
C GLU A 418 11.29 0.68 68.99
N GLU A 419 11.74 -0.58 68.94
CA GLU A 419 11.19 -1.73 69.64
C GLU A 419 11.26 -1.49 71.16
N GLU A 420 10.11 -1.26 71.80
CA GLU A 420 10.04 -1.22 73.27
C GLU A 420 10.09 -2.64 73.86
N GLU A 421 11.27 -3.08 74.27
CA GLU A 421 11.43 -4.10 75.31
C GLU A 421 10.97 -3.51 76.66
N SER A 422 9.95 -4.14 77.23
CA SER A 422 9.34 -3.78 78.50
C SER A 422 10.20 -4.17 79.70
N GLU A 423 10.69 -3.20 80.47
CA GLU A 423 10.97 -3.39 81.90
C GLU A 423 10.24 -2.32 82.74
N LEU A 424 9.45 -2.84 83.68
CA LEU A 424 8.56 -2.14 84.60
C LEU A 424 9.35 -1.62 85.81
N GLU A 425 9.25 -0.34 86.14
CA GLU A 425 9.48 0.14 87.52
C GLU A 425 8.58 1.33 87.91
N GLU A 426 8.44 1.54 89.22
CA GLU A 426 7.20 1.85 89.92
C GLU A 426 6.73 3.31 89.96
N VAL A 427 5.41 3.47 90.13
CA VAL A 427 4.64 4.71 90.23
C VAL A 427 4.69 5.32 91.64
N ALA A 428 4.88 6.65 91.73
CA ALA A 428 4.39 7.47 92.85
C ALA A 428 3.80 8.82 92.33
N PRO A 429 2.74 9.38 92.97
CA PRO A 429 1.84 10.31 92.30
C PRO A 429 2.08 11.78 92.70
N GLY A 430 1.95 12.70 91.73
CA GLY A 430 2.14 14.14 91.96
C GLY A 430 1.51 15.04 90.90
N ASN A 431 0.19 15.17 90.96
CA ASN A 431 -0.59 16.41 90.75
C ASN A 431 -0.37 17.24 89.45
N SER A 432 -1.24 17.07 88.46
CA SER A 432 -1.41 18.04 87.35
C SER A 432 -2.90 18.33 87.12
N GLN A 433 -3.41 19.35 87.81
CA GLN A 433 -4.66 19.99 87.42
C GLN A 433 -4.44 20.84 86.16
N SER A 434 -5.30 20.62 85.18
CA SER A 434 -5.41 21.21 83.87
C SER A 434 -5.31 22.75 83.84
N GLN A 435 -4.33 23.27 83.11
CA GLN A 435 -4.13 24.69 82.78
C GLN A 435 -5.10 25.22 81.70
N SER A 436 -6.22 24.56 81.43
CA SER A 436 -7.10 24.88 80.30
C SER A 436 -8.30 25.79 80.64
N LEU A 437 -8.35 26.38 81.83
CA LEU A 437 -9.51 27.18 82.29
C LEU A 437 -9.20 28.66 82.58
N ASN A 438 -7.97 29.13 82.40
CA ASN A 438 -7.62 30.54 82.66
C ASN A 438 -7.75 31.48 81.44
N ASP A 439 -8.03 30.98 80.24
CA ASP A 439 -8.04 31.80 79.01
C ASP A 439 -9.42 32.36 78.60
N LEU A 440 -10.44 32.26 79.44
CA LEU A 440 -11.79 32.75 79.13
C LEU A 440 -12.22 34.02 79.89
N ALA A 441 -11.31 34.65 80.64
CA ALA A 441 -11.61 35.89 81.38
C ALA A 441 -11.40 37.13 80.50
N GLY A 442 -12.28 37.37 79.52
CA GLY A 442 -12.14 38.55 78.65
C GLY A 442 -13.37 39.04 77.88
N LEU A 443 -14.49 38.32 77.88
CA LEU A 443 -15.67 38.73 77.09
C LEU A 443 -16.81 39.20 78.01
N ARG A 444 -17.09 40.52 77.97
CA ARG A 444 -18.34 41.12 78.49
C ARG A 444 -19.39 41.06 77.37
N PHE A 445 -20.57 40.52 77.69
CA PHE A 445 -21.74 40.50 76.82
C PHE A 445 -22.37 41.88 76.66
#